data_AF-A0A954BBY6-F1
#
_entry.id   AF-A0A954BBY6-F1
#
_cell.length_a   1.000
_cell.length_b   1.000
_cell.length_c   1.000
_cell.angle_alpha   90.00
_cell.angle_beta   90.00
_cell.angle_gamma   90.00
#
_symmetry.space_group_name_H-M   'P 1'
#
loop_
_entity.id
_entity.type
_entity.pdbx_description
1 polymer ?
#
loop_
_entity_poly.entity_id
_entity_poly.type
_entity_poly.pdbx_seq_one_letter_code
_entity_poly.pdbx_strand_id
1 'polypeptide(L)'
;MSSKNTQRDDARAFLLVMAGALIMVAIAWIVGMVLKAPMLARFSLSLADSAIGLIATAPLIVLLFWFMRTNLPMLVKFRESQIDFFAKIGFRFTPLRIALLAISAGVSEELLFRGVLQSWIASALPVSLAIILPNIAFGAL
;
A
#
# COMPACT_ATOMS: atom_id res chain seq x y z
N MET A 1 7.24 11.75 34.60
CA MET A 1 7.62 10.42 34.05
C MET A 1 6.59 9.81 33.10
N SER A 2 5.34 10.28 33.03
CA SER A 2 4.28 9.70 32.18
C SER A 2 4.46 9.93 30.66
N SER A 3 4.89 11.12 30.18
CA SER A 3 4.93 11.38 28.73
C SER A 3 6.02 10.62 27.96
N LYS A 4 7.13 10.23 28.61
CA LYS A 4 8.20 9.44 27.96
C LYS A 4 7.76 8.01 27.63
N ASN A 5 6.84 7.41 28.40
CA ASN A 5 6.31 6.08 28.10
C ASN A 5 5.34 6.14 26.93
N THR A 6 4.39 7.10 26.92
CA THR A 6 3.45 7.28 25.81
C THR A 6 4.16 7.54 24.48
N GLN A 7 5.26 8.31 24.49
CA GLN A 7 6.04 8.57 23.27
C GLN A 7 6.84 7.33 22.79
N ARG A 8 7.30 6.47 23.71
CA ARG A 8 7.95 5.21 23.37
C ARG A 8 6.96 4.20 22.80
N ASP A 9 5.76 4.13 23.35
CA ASP A 9 4.72 3.20 22.88
C ASP A 9 4.19 3.62 21.50
N ASP A 10 4.01 4.92 21.27
CA ASP A 10 3.68 5.50 19.95
C ASP A 10 4.76 5.17 18.89
N ALA A 11 6.04 5.31 19.23
CA ALA A 11 7.14 4.96 18.33
C ALA A 11 7.18 3.46 18.03
N ARG A 12 6.93 2.60 19.03
CA ARG A 12 6.88 1.14 18.86
C ARG A 12 5.73 0.71 17.96
N ALA A 13 4.53 1.27 18.17
CA ALA A 13 3.36 0.98 17.34
C ALA A 13 3.64 1.35 15.87
N PHE A 14 4.21 2.53 15.62
CA PHE A 14 4.62 2.93 14.27
C PHE A 14 5.66 1.99 13.67
N LEU A 15 6.69 1.61 14.43
CA LEU A 15 7.72 0.68 13.97
C LEU A 15 7.17 -0.72 13.65
N LEU A 16 6.18 -1.21 14.40
CA LEU A 16 5.52 -2.49 14.12
C LEU A 16 4.77 -2.45 12.79
N VAL A 17 4.06 -1.35 12.49
CA VAL A 17 3.39 -1.19 11.19
C VAL A 17 4.41 -1.11 10.05
N MET A 18 5.49 -0.35 10.23
CA MET A 18 6.57 -0.29 9.24
C MET A 18 7.26 -1.66 9.04
N ALA A 19 7.42 -2.44 10.11
CA ALA A 19 7.95 -3.79 10.04
C ALA A 19 7.04 -4.70 9.19
N GLY A 20 5.72 -4.52 9.26
CA GLY A 20 4.77 -5.20 8.38
C GLY A 20 5.06 -4.93 6.90
N ALA A 21 5.31 -3.68 6.52
CA ALA A 21 5.68 -3.34 5.14
C ALA A 21 7.01 -4.01 4.72
N LEU A 22 8.00 -4.07 5.60
CA LEU A 22 9.27 -4.76 5.32
C LEU A 22 9.10 -6.29 5.21
N ILE A 23 8.25 -6.88 6.05
CA ILE A 23 7.90 -8.30 5.98
C ILE A 23 7.26 -8.61 4.63
N MET A 24 6.38 -7.73 4.13
CA MET A 24 5.81 -7.88 2.78
C MET A 24 6.87 -7.89 1.68
N VAL A 25 7.89 -7.02 1.76
CA VAL A 25 9.03 -7.06 0.83
C VAL A 25 9.80 -8.39 0.95
N ALA A 26 10.04 -8.87 2.17
CA ALA A 26 10.71 -10.14 2.39
C ALA A 26 9.90 -11.32 1.81
N ILE A 27 8.58 -11.32 1.98
CA ILE A 27 7.66 -12.29 1.36
C ILE A 27 7.75 -12.20 -0.16
N ALA A 28 7.67 -11.00 -0.73
CA ALA A 28 7.81 -10.80 -2.18
C ALA A 28 9.13 -11.40 -2.69
N TRP A 29 10.23 -11.17 -1.98
CA TRP A 29 11.52 -11.73 -2.37
C TRP A 29 11.52 -13.27 -2.32
N ILE A 30 11.08 -13.87 -1.21
CA ILE A 30 11.04 -15.34 -1.05
C ILE A 30 10.15 -15.97 -2.14
N VAL A 31 8.95 -15.42 -2.33
CA VAL A 31 8.01 -15.91 -3.35
C VAL A 31 8.59 -15.72 -4.75
N GLY A 32 9.25 -14.59 -5.03
CA GLY A 32 9.94 -14.34 -6.30
C GLY A 32 11.04 -15.37 -6.59
N MET A 33 11.81 -15.77 -5.58
CA MET A 33 12.81 -16.84 -5.73
C MET A 33 12.14 -18.19 -6.04
N VAL A 34 11.11 -18.57 -5.29
CA VAL A 34 10.39 -19.85 -5.45
C VAL A 34 9.74 -19.94 -6.83
N LEU A 35 9.13 -18.85 -7.29
CA LEU A 35 8.45 -18.75 -8.58
C LEU A 35 9.38 -18.45 -9.75
N LYS A 36 10.69 -18.26 -9.50
CA LYS A 36 11.68 -17.81 -10.49
C LYS A 36 11.25 -16.53 -11.22
N ALA A 37 10.48 -15.68 -10.55
CA ALA A 37 9.99 -14.40 -11.06
C ALA A 37 10.86 -13.27 -10.49
N PRO A 38 11.73 -12.64 -11.32
CA PRO A 38 12.64 -11.61 -10.83
C PRO A 38 11.87 -10.35 -10.41
N MET A 39 11.82 -10.11 -9.09
CA MET A 39 11.10 -8.99 -8.45
C MET A 39 11.47 -7.61 -9.02
N LEU A 40 12.73 -7.43 -9.44
CA LEU A 40 13.27 -6.16 -9.92
C LEU A 40 13.40 -6.07 -11.44
N ALA A 41 12.99 -7.08 -12.21
CA ALA A 41 13.23 -7.09 -13.66
C ALA A 41 12.56 -5.94 -14.43
N ARG A 42 11.51 -5.35 -13.86
CA ARG A 42 10.77 -4.21 -14.44
C ARG A 42 10.83 -2.96 -13.57
N PHE A 43 11.66 -2.96 -12.52
CA PHE A 43 11.77 -1.80 -11.65
C PHE A 43 12.68 -0.76 -12.30
N SER A 44 12.08 0.27 -12.89
CA SER A 44 12.80 1.42 -13.44
C SER A 44 12.39 2.70 -12.74
N LEU A 45 13.38 3.43 -12.23
CA LEU A 45 13.18 4.78 -11.68
C LEU A 45 13.18 5.78 -12.83
N SER A 46 12.00 5.99 -13.42
CA SER A 46 11.77 7.01 -14.44
C SER A 46 10.93 8.14 -13.86
N LEU A 47 11.41 9.37 -14.02
CA LEU A 47 10.66 10.56 -13.61
C LEU A 47 9.36 10.69 -14.42
N ALA A 48 9.38 10.31 -15.71
CA ALA A 48 8.20 10.31 -16.55
C ALA A 48 7.15 9.30 -16.06
N ASP A 49 7.58 8.07 -15.73
CA ASP A 49 6.68 7.03 -15.22
C ASP A 49 6.11 7.43 -13.85
N SER A 50 6.92 8.10 -13.03
CA SER A 50 6.48 8.65 -11.74
C SER A 50 5.43 9.76 -11.90
N ALA A 51 5.60 10.64 -12.89
CA ALA A 51 4.62 11.68 -13.22
C ALA A 51 3.31 11.08 -13.76
N ILE A 52 3.41 10.07 -14.62
CA ILE A 52 2.24 9.31 -15.09
C ILE A 52 1.53 8.63 -13.92
N GLY A 53 2.27 7.99 -13.01
CA GLY A 53 1.74 7.41 -11.79
C GLY A 53 0.98 8.43 -10.95
N LEU A 54 1.57 9.60 -10.73
CA LEU A 54 0.91 10.69 -9.99
C LEU A 54 -0.40 11.13 -10.66
N ILE A 55 -0.40 11.33 -11.98
CA ILE A 55 -1.61 11.68 -12.74
C ILE A 55 -2.64 10.56 -12.65
N ALA A 56 -2.22 9.30 -12.74
CA ALA A 56 -3.10 8.13 -12.62
C ALA A 56 -3.74 7.99 -11.23
N THR A 57 -3.15 8.58 -10.19
CA THR A 57 -3.78 8.66 -8.85
C THR A 57 -4.81 9.78 -8.72
N ALA A 58 -4.85 10.75 -9.63
CA ALA A 58 -5.76 11.90 -9.55
C ALA A 58 -7.24 11.51 -9.45
N PRO A 59 -7.77 10.52 -10.21
CA PRO A 59 -9.16 10.08 -10.06
C PRO A 59 -9.47 9.57 -8.65
N LEU A 60 -8.53 8.86 -8.01
CA LEU A 60 -8.71 8.38 -6.63
C LEU A 60 -8.70 9.53 -5.62
N ILE A 61 -7.87 10.55 -5.86
CA ILE A 61 -7.87 11.77 -5.03
C ILE A 61 -9.21 12.50 -5.14
N VAL A 62 -9.76 12.62 -6.35
CA VAL A 62 -11.09 13.22 -6.60
C VAL A 62 -12.18 12.40 -5.90
N LEU A 63 -12.14 11.07 -6.02
CA LEU A 63 -13.08 10.18 -5.35
C LEU A 63 -13.00 10.31 -3.82
N LEU A 64 -11.79 10.34 -3.26
CA LEU A 64 -11.56 10.52 -1.83
C LEU A 64 -12.12 11.86 -1.35
N PHE A 65 -11.87 12.94 -2.10
CA PHE A 65 -12.40 14.26 -1.78
C PHE A 65 -13.94 14.30 -1.81
N TRP A 66 -14.54 13.67 -2.82
CA TRP A 66 -15.99 13.51 -2.89
C TRP A 66 -16.53 12.68 -1.71
N PHE A 67 -15.89 11.56 -1.38
CA PHE A 67 -16.25 10.70 -0.25
C PHE A 67 -16.18 11.44 1.10
N MET A 68 -15.16 12.30 1.27
CA MET A 68 -14.99 13.12 2.47
C MET A 68 -16.07 14.20 2.62
N ARG A 69 -16.62 14.72 1.52
CA ARG A 69 -17.64 15.79 1.53
C ARG A 69 -19.08 15.30 1.42
N THR A 70 -19.26 14.03 1.10
CA THR A 70 -20.58 13.45 0.90
C THR A 70 -21.32 13.29 2.23
N ASN A 71 -22.62 13.59 2.21
CA ASN A 71 -23.56 13.48 3.34
C ASN A 71 -24.46 12.24 3.27
N LEU A 72 -24.17 11.28 2.37
CA LEU A 72 -24.92 10.03 2.27
C LEU A 72 -24.74 9.22 3.57
N PRO A 73 -25.81 8.89 4.30
CA PRO A 73 -25.71 8.32 5.66
C PRO A 73 -24.88 7.03 5.75
N MET A 74 -24.95 6.17 4.73
CA MET A 74 -24.17 4.94 4.66
C MET A 74 -22.66 5.20 4.57
N LEU A 75 -22.26 6.19 3.75
CA LEU A 75 -20.85 6.55 3.56
C LEU A 75 -20.30 7.30 4.77
N VAL A 76 -21.12 8.12 5.43
CA VAL A 76 -20.74 8.80 6.69
C VAL A 76 -20.41 7.76 7.77
N LYS A 77 -21.29 6.77 7.98
CA LYS A 77 -21.04 5.68 8.94
C LYS A 77 -19.78 4.89 8.60
N PHE A 78 -19.57 4.58 7.32
CA PHE A 78 -18.36 3.90 6.87
C PHE A 78 -17.10 4.74 7.16
N ARG A 79 -17.12 6.03 6.83
CA ARG A 79 -16.02 6.97 7.11
C ARG A 79 -15.70 7.05 8.60
N GLU A 80 -16.70 7.16 9.45
CA GLU A 80 -16.52 7.19 10.91
C GLU A 80 -15.90 5.90 11.43
N SER A 81 -16.35 4.74 10.94
CA SER A 81 -15.76 3.45 11.27
C SER A 81 -14.29 3.35 10.87
N GLN A 82 -13.92 3.89 9.70
CA GLN A 82 -12.53 3.91 9.25
C GLN A 82 -11.68 4.84 10.15
N ILE A 83 -12.17 6.05 10.45
CA ILE A 83 -11.48 6.99 11.33
C ILE A 83 -11.25 6.38 12.72
N ASP A 84 -12.25 5.72 13.30
CA ASP A 84 -12.13 5.05 14.59
C ASP A 84 -11.13 3.88 14.54
N PHE A 85 -11.14 3.09 13.47
CA PHE A 85 -10.13 2.05 13.25
C PHE A 85 -8.71 2.64 13.21
N PHE A 86 -8.48 3.70 12.42
CA PHE A 86 -7.18 4.36 12.34
C PHE A 86 -6.77 4.99 13.68
N ALA A 87 -7.71 5.58 14.43
CA ALA A 87 -7.44 6.13 15.76
C ALA A 87 -6.98 5.05 16.76
N LYS A 88 -7.43 3.80 16.58
CA LYS A 88 -7.08 2.65 17.42
C LYS A 88 -5.71 2.03 17.10
N ILE A 89 -5.08 2.37 15.99
CA ILE A 89 -3.74 1.84 15.62
C ILE A 89 -2.65 2.28 16.63
N GLY A 90 -2.92 3.31 17.43
CA GLY A 90 -2.12 3.61 18.62
C GLY A 90 -0.87 4.45 18.36
N PHE A 91 -0.77 5.09 17.19
CA PHE A 91 0.23 6.13 16.93
C PHE A 91 -0.35 7.38 16.28
N ARG A 92 0.33 8.50 16.46
CA ARG A 92 -0.05 9.79 15.88
C ARG A 92 0.31 9.84 14.39
N PHE A 93 -0.68 10.19 13.57
CA PHE A 93 -0.49 10.47 12.15
C PHE A 93 0.12 11.87 11.94
N THR A 94 1.45 11.93 11.83
CA THR A 94 2.15 13.14 11.36
C THR A 94 2.33 13.07 9.84
N PRO A 95 2.43 14.19 9.13
CA PRO A 95 2.64 14.18 7.67
C PRO A 95 3.82 13.32 7.23
N LEU A 96 4.92 13.35 7.99
CA LEU A 96 6.09 12.51 7.75
C LEU A 96 5.78 11.02 7.89
N ARG A 97 5.06 10.61 8.94
CA ARG A 97 4.68 9.20 9.16
C ARG A 97 3.72 8.71 8.08
N ILE A 98 2.76 9.54 7.68
CA ILE A 98 1.85 9.24 6.58
C ILE A 98 2.66 9.04 5.30
N ALA A 99 3.61 9.93 5.00
CA ALA A 99 4.46 9.80 3.81
C ALA A 99 5.30 8.50 3.85
N LEU A 100 5.91 8.17 4.99
CA LEU A 100 6.67 6.92 5.14
C LEU A 100 5.78 5.68 4.99
N LEU A 101 4.57 5.70 5.53
CA LEU A 101 3.60 4.61 5.37
C LEU A 101 3.16 4.46 3.92
N ALA A 102 2.81 5.55 3.26
CA ALA A 102 2.39 5.54 1.87
C ALA A 102 3.51 5.03 0.94
N ILE A 103 4.74 5.49 1.14
CA ILE A 103 5.90 5.05 0.35
C ILE A 103 6.18 3.57 0.61
N SER A 104 6.23 3.15 1.88
CA SER A 104 6.55 1.75 2.21
C SER A 104 5.47 0.79 1.74
N ALA A 105 4.19 1.09 1.99
CA ALA A 105 3.07 0.28 1.49
C ALA A 105 3.08 0.20 -0.04
N GLY A 106 3.17 1.35 -0.72
CA GLY A 106 3.17 1.41 -2.17
C GLY A 106 4.33 0.63 -2.80
N VAL A 107 5.54 0.75 -2.25
CA VAL A 107 6.71 -0.02 -2.74
C VAL A 107 6.53 -1.52 -2.46
N SER A 108 6.11 -1.90 -1.25
CA SER A 108 5.91 -3.31 -0.91
C SER A 108 4.86 -3.98 -1.79
N GLU A 109 3.74 -3.30 -2.06
CA GLU A 109 2.67 -3.78 -2.92
C GLU A 109 3.14 -3.88 -4.39
N GLU A 110 3.80 -2.84 -4.90
CA GLU A 110 4.31 -2.85 -6.28
C GLU A 110 5.29 -4.01 -6.51
N LEU A 111 6.20 -4.26 -5.56
CA LEU A 111 7.15 -5.38 -5.64
C LEU A 111 6.45 -6.74 -5.60
N LEU A 112 5.44 -6.92 -4.75
CA LEU A 112 4.74 -8.20 -4.62
C LEU A 112 3.80 -8.46 -5.80
N PHE A 113 2.90 -7.52 -6.10
CA PHE A 113 1.84 -7.74 -7.09
C PHE A 113 2.35 -7.56 -8.52
N ARG A 114 3.13 -6.51 -8.80
CA ARG A 114 3.64 -6.27 -10.16
C ARG A 114 5.00 -6.90 -10.40
N GLY A 115 5.89 -6.80 -9.44
CA GLY A 115 7.23 -7.39 -9.53
C GLY A 115 7.17 -8.91 -9.63
N VAL A 116 6.43 -9.55 -8.72
CA VAL A 116 6.41 -11.03 -8.60
C VAL A 116 5.18 -11.65 -9.23
N LEU A 117 3.97 -11.33 -8.75
CA LEU A 117 2.75 -12.05 -9.15
C LEU A 117 2.42 -11.84 -10.63
N GLN A 118 2.41 -10.60 -11.12
CA GLN A 118 2.19 -10.28 -12.53
C GLN A 118 3.27 -10.89 -13.43
N SER A 119 4.55 -10.80 -13.05
CA SER A 119 5.67 -11.37 -13.81
C SER A 119 5.58 -12.89 -13.91
N TRP A 120 5.21 -13.55 -12.81
CA TRP A 120 4.99 -15.00 -12.79
C TRP A 120 3.82 -15.40 -13.70
N ILE A 121 2.69 -14.70 -13.61
CA ILE A 121 1.53 -15.00 -14.46
C ILE A 121 1.85 -14.75 -15.94
N ALA A 122 2.58 -13.66 -16.25
CA ALA A 122 3.00 -13.35 -17.62
C ALA A 122 3.94 -14.41 -18.22
N SER A 123 4.57 -15.26 -17.41
CA SER A 123 5.39 -16.37 -17.92
C SER A 123 4.57 -17.54 -18.47
N ALA A 124 3.28 -17.64 -18.09
CA ALA A 124 2.43 -18.78 -18.43
C ALA A 124 1.13 -18.38 -19.15
N LEU A 125 0.67 -17.13 -18.99
CA LEU A 125 -0.61 -16.65 -19.51
C LEU A 125 -0.44 -15.36 -20.35
N PRO A 126 -1.42 -15.04 -21.23
CA PRO A 126 -1.43 -13.79 -21.97
C PRO A 126 -1.34 -12.55 -21.05
N VAL A 127 -0.75 -11.49 -21.58
CA VAL A 127 -0.53 -10.22 -20.86
C VAL A 127 -1.81 -9.65 -20.23
N SER A 128 -2.96 -9.80 -20.90
CA SER A 128 -4.25 -9.35 -20.37
C SER A 128 -4.59 -10.02 -19.04
N LEU A 129 -4.45 -11.35 -18.95
CA LEU A 129 -4.69 -12.10 -17.70
C LEU A 129 -3.62 -11.80 -16.66
N ALA A 130 -2.37 -11.60 -17.08
CA ALA A 130 -1.30 -11.19 -16.18
C ALA A 130 -1.54 -9.81 -15.55
N ILE A 131 -2.36 -8.95 -16.17
CA ILE A 131 -2.77 -7.68 -15.56
C ILE A 131 -4.04 -7.86 -14.72
N ILE A 132 -5.05 -8.55 -15.23
CA ILE A 132 -6.36 -8.66 -14.56
C ILE A 132 -6.24 -9.44 -13.24
N LEU A 133 -5.57 -10.59 -13.25
CA LEU A 133 -5.54 -11.49 -12.09
C LEU A 133 -4.85 -10.88 -10.86
N PRO A 134 -3.67 -10.23 -10.97
CA PRO A 134 -3.08 -9.52 -9.83
C PRO A 134 -3.95 -8.40 -9.27
N ASN A 135 -4.67 -7.65 -10.13
CA ASN A 135 -5.55 -6.57 -9.66
C ASN A 135 -6.77 -7.12 -8.90
N ILE A 136 -7.34 -8.25 -9.33
CA ILE A 136 -8.42 -8.92 -8.58
C ILE A 136 -7.89 -9.43 -7.24
N ALA A 137 -6.72 -10.08 -7.23
CA ALA A 137 -6.11 -10.58 -6.00
C ALA A 137 -5.80 -9.44 -5.01
N PHE A 138 -5.32 -8.30 -5.53
CA PHE A 138 -5.08 -7.10 -4.73
C PHE A 138 -6.37 -6.54 -4.12
N GLY A 139 -7.43 -6.38 -4.90
CA GLY A 139 -8.70 -5.83 -4.42
C GLY A 139 -9.49 -6.75 -3.46
N ALA A 140 -9.11 -8.02 -3.34
CA ALA A 140 -9.75 -8.99 -2.45
C ALA A 140 -9.09 -9.08 -1.06
N LEU A 141 -7.93 -8.46 -0.87
CA LEU A 141 -7.18 -8.40 0.39
C LEU A 141 -7.48 -7.10 1.14
#